data_AF-A0A7J2TJR0-F1
#
_entry.id   AF-A0A7J2TJR0-F1
#
_cell.length_a   1.000
_cell.length_b   1.000
_cell.length_c   1.000
_cell.angle_alpha   90.00
_cell.angle_beta   90.00
_cell.angle_gamma   90.00
#
_symmetry.space_group_name_H-M   'P 1'
#
loop_
_entity.id
_entity.type
_entity.pdbx_description
1 polymer ?
#
loop_
_entity_poly.entity_id
_entity_poly.type
_entity_poly.pdbx_seq_one_letter_code
_entity_poly.pdbx_strand_id
1 'polypeptide(L)'
;MSKSSAFLLTKKGLIFVSGKNRIDDFEVESENFIVDCHNANFYGNLSHEEIEEIRNLIRIAEEKETEFVEAKSAFIKVYAGSESIVNYISAILLDYGEKFAIVVFDSNNVDLSFRRKVEQEFARIGFKAVVCSTDNHSKTGVKLREAYKPAGGCEKDYELLEALLEKCRLAKLEKCDFMYSENRVKVKVLGDVLKIFENVSEKSDRYIRIFLLLIILNFFIPLVKII
;
A
#
# COMPACT_ATOMS: atom_id res chain seq x y z
N MET A 1 9.19 -4.51 -15.58
CA MET A 1 9.24 -5.62 -14.62
C MET A 1 8.86 -5.05 -13.27
N SER A 2 8.39 -5.91 -12.36
CA SER A 2 8.26 -5.51 -10.95
C SER A 2 9.66 -5.14 -10.42
N LYS A 3 9.73 -4.31 -9.37
CA LYS A 3 11.01 -3.86 -8.80
C LYS A 3 11.10 -4.35 -7.36
N SER A 4 12.22 -4.94 -6.99
CA SER A 4 12.56 -5.17 -5.59
C SER A 4 13.61 -4.15 -5.12
N SER A 5 13.56 -3.76 -3.86
CA SER A 5 14.59 -2.95 -3.21
C SER A 5 14.91 -3.59 -1.86
N ALA A 6 16.15 -4.04 -1.69
CA ALA A 6 16.60 -4.71 -0.47
C ALA A 6 17.47 -3.77 0.36
N PHE A 7 17.17 -3.69 1.65
CA PHE A 7 17.94 -2.98 2.66
C PHE A 7 18.35 -3.99 3.73
N LEU A 8 19.65 -4.20 3.92
CA LEU A 8 20.13 -5.14 4.93
C LEU A 8 20.23 -4.49 6.30
N LEU A 9 19.57 -5.11 7.28
CA LEU A 9 19.76 -4.84 8.70
C LEU A 9 20.74 -5.87 9.25
N THR A 10 21.27 -5.62 10.45
CA THR A 10 22.33 -6.42 11.11
C THR A 10 22.16 -7.95 11.13
N LYS A 11 20.94 -8.48 10.96
CA LYS A 11 20.64 -9.93 10.95
C LYS A 11 19.62 -10.39 9.91
N LYS A 12 18.90 -9.46 9.27
CA LYS A 12 17.77 -9.73 8.37
C LYS A 12 17.70 -8.65 7.30
N GLY A 13 17.46 -9.04 6.06
CA GLY A 13 17.12 -8.11 4.98
C GLY A 13 15.67 -7.65 5.08
N LEU A 14 15.43 -6.42 4.63
CA LEU A 14 14.11 -5.86 4.37
C LEU A 14 13.99 -5.67 2.86
N ILE A 15 13.17 -6.48 2.20
CA ILE A 15 13.00 -6.51 0.76
C ILE A 15 11.62 -5.97 0.41
N PHE A 16 11.60 -4.76 -0.14
CA PHE A 16 10.38 -4.13 -0.64
C PHE A 16 10.07 -4.60 -2.04
N VAL A 17 8.86 -5.08 -2.27
CA VAL A 17 8.39 -5.53 -3.58
C VAL A 17 7.39 -4.50 -4.10
N SER A 18 7.77 -3.83 -5.20
CA SER A 18 6.92 -2.87 -5.89
C SER A 18 6.34 -3.47 -7.17
N GLY A 19 5.03 -3.40 -7.30
CA GLY A 19 4.30 -3.94 -8.45
C GLY A 19 4.66 -3.25 -9.77
N LYS A 20 4.79 -4.02 -10.85
CA LYS A 20 4.96 -3.45 -12.20
C LYS A 20 3.76 -2.61 -12.61
N ASN A 21 2.61 -3.27 -12.70
CA ASN A 21 1.32 -2.73 -13.08
C ASN A 21 0.26 -2.96 -12.01
N ARG A 22 0.42 -4.05 -11.24
CA ARG A 22 -0.44 -4.46 -10.15
C ARG A 22 0.37 -5.18 -9.08
N ILE A 23 -0.01 -5.04 -7.81
CA ILE A 23 0.47 -5.81 -6.67
C ILE A 23 -0.54 -5.66 -5.52
N ASP A 24 -0.82 -6.77 -4.87
CA ASP A 24 -1.69 -6.90 -3.71
C ASP A 24 -1.50 -8.35 -3.23
N ASP A 25 -1.41 -8.53 -1.92
CA ASP A 25 -1.37 -9.81 -1.20
C ASP A 25 -0.69 -10.97 -1.94
N PHE A 26 0.57 -11.25 -1.59
CA PHE A 26 1.29 -12.43 -2.07
C PHE A 26 2.00 -13.18 -0.94
N GLU A 27 2.12 -14.49 -1.09
CA GLU A 27 2.78 -15.36 -0.13
C GLU A 27 4.10 -15.91 -0.69
N VAL A 28 5.19 -15.64 0.03
CA VAL A 28 6.54 -16.13 -0.27
C VAL A 28 7.24 -16.53 1.02
N GLU A 29 7.88 -17.70 1.00
CA GLU A 29 8.79 -18.12 2.06
C GLU A 29 10.14 -17.44 1.86
N SER A 30 10.60 -16.70 2.87
CA SER A 30 11.91 -16.05 2.88
C SER A 30 12.41 -15.97 4.32
N GLU A 31 13.72 -16.05 4.49
CA GLU A 31 14.33 -15.73 5.78
C GLU A 31 14.37 -14.22 6.03
N ASN A 32 14.13 -13.39 5.03
CA ASN A 32 14.13 -11.93 5.13
C ASN A 32 12.71 -11.39 5.32
N PHE A 33 12.59 -10.12 5.72
CA PHE A 33 11.31 -9.44 5.75
C PHE A 33 10.93 -9.01 4.34
N ILE A 34 9.90 -9.63 3.80
CA ILE A 34 9.32 -9.22 2.53
C ILE A 34 8.20 -8.22 2.82
N VAL A 35 8.28 -7.06 2.18
CA VAL A 35 7.27 -6.00 2.28
C VAL A 35 6.53 -5.95 0.96
N ASP A 36 5.25 -6.32 0.97
CA ASP A 36 4.33 -5.91 -0.08
C ASP A 36 4.10 -4.40 0.05
N CYS A 37 4.45 -3.65 -0.99
CA CYS A 37 4.26 -2.22 -0.97
C CYS A 37 2.79 -1.79 -1.19
N HIS A 38 1.89 -2.67 -1.67
CA HIS A 38 0.51 -2.33 -2.05
C HIS A 38 0.43 -1.06 -2.93
N ASN A 39 1.41 -0.89 -3.82
CA ASN A 39 1.68 0.38 -4.50
C ASN A 39 1.33 0.41 -5.99
N ALA A 40 0.57 -0.58 -6.45
CA ALA A 40 0.01 -0.63 -7.77
C ALA A 40 -1.41 -1.19 -7.64
N ASN A 41 -2.31 -0.33 -7.16
CA ASN A 41 -3.70 -0.68 -6.88
C ASN A 41 -4.36 -1.44 -8.04
N PHE A 42 -5.00 -2.56 -7.74
CA PHE A 42 -5.84 -3.28 -8.68
C PHE A 42 -6.91 -4.08 -7.93
N TYR A 43 -7.92 -4.53 -8.66
CA TYR A 43 -8.96 -5.40 -8.10
C TYR A 43 -8.79 -6.82 -8.66
N GLY A 44 -8.64 -7.79 -7.78
CA GLY A 44 -8.52 -9.22 -8.10
C GLY A 44 -7.26 -9.86 -7.54
N ASN A 45 -7.01 -11.11 -7.91
CA ASN A 45 -5.84 -11.86 -7.45
C ASN A 45 -4.72 -11.81 -8.49
N LEU A 46 -3.48 -11.89 -8.00
CA LEU A 46 -2.31 -12.11 -8.85
C LEU A 46 -2.37 -13.50 -9.52
N SER A 47 -1.88 -13.58 -10.75
CA SER A 47 -1.71 -14.87 -11.43
C SER A 47 -0.49 -15.62 -10.90
N HIS A 48 -0.45 -16.94 -11.13
CA HIS A 48 0.69 -17.78 -10.75
C HIS A 48 2.00 -17.28 -11.37
N GLU A 49 1.97 -16.85 -12.65
CA GLU A 49 3.15 -16.32 -13.34
C GLU A 49 3.68 -15.03 -12.68
N GLU A 50 2.80 -14.16 -12.20
CA GLU A 50 3.19 -12.93 -11.50
C GLU A 50 3.80 -13.22 -10.13
N ILE A 51 3.26 -14.20 -9.40
CA ILE A 51 3.82 -14.64 -8.12
C ILE A 51 5.21 -15.26 -8.34
N GLU A 52 5.40 -16.05 -9.40
CA GLU A 52 6.72 -16.59 -9.77
C GLU A 52 7.72 -15.48 -10.17
N GLU A 53 7.29 -14.43 -10.88
CA GLU A 53 8.14 -13.26 -11.14
C GLU A 53 8.59 -12.61 -9.82
N ILE A 54 7.68 -12.44 -8.86
CA ILE A 54 7.99 -11.87 -7.54
C ILE A 54 8.97 -12.76 -6.77
N ARG A 55 8.74 -14.09 -6.72
CA ARG A 55 9.66 -15.06 -6.08
C ARG A 55 11.07 -14.96 -6.64
N ASN A 56 11.18 -14.88 -7.97
CA ASN A 56 12.48 -14.76 -8.62
C ASN A 56 13.16 -13.42 -8.27
N LEU A 57 12.42 -12.31 -8.21
CA LEU A 57 12.96 -11.00 -7.80
C LEU A 57 13.44 -10.97 -6.35
N ILE A 58 12.74 -11.68 -5.46
CA ILE A 58 13.13 -11.84 -4.06
C ILE A 58 14.43 -12.64 -4.01
N ARG A 59 14.49 -13.80 -4.66
CA ARG A 59 15.69 -14.63 -4.71
C ARG A 59 16.92 -13.87 -5.23
N ILE A 60 16.77 -13.11 -6.32
CA ILE A 60 17.86 -12.27 -6.87
C ILE A 60 18.32 -11.23 -5.83
N ALA A 61 17.39 -10.66 -5.07
CA ALA A 61 17.73 -9.69 -4.03
C ALA A 61 18.43 -10.33 -2.82
N GLU A 62 18.10 -11.58 -2.48
CA GLU A 62 18.72 -12.35 -1.40
C GLU A 62 20.14 -12.84 -1.74
N GLU A 63 20.38 -13.20 -2.99
CA GLU A 63 21.70 -13.64 -3.47
C GLU A 63 22.69 -12.47 -3.66
N LYS A 64 22.23 -11.22 -3.52
CA LYS A 64 23.05 -10.04 -3.77
C LYS A 64 24.01 -9.78 -2.60
N GLU A 65 25.31 -9.90 -2.87
CA GLU A 65 26.34 -9.51 -1.92
C GLU A 65 26.30 -8.00 -1.63
N THR A 66 26.54 -7.64 -0.37
CA THR A 66 26.53 -6.25 0.09
C THR A 66 27.67 -5.99 1.06
N GLU A 67 28.12 -4.76 1.09
CA GLU A 67 29.17 -4.30 2.02
C GLU A 67 28.58 -3.36 3.07
N PHE A 68 29.26 -3.25 4.21
CA PHE A 68 28.91 -2.29 5.24
C PHE A 68 29.17 -0.87 4.75
N VAL A 69 28.19 0.02 4.91
CA VAL A 69 28.33 1.45 4.61
C VAL A 69 27.81 2.26 5.78
N GLU A 70 28.52 3.33 6.14
CA GLU A 70 27.99 4.32 7.09
C GLU A 70 26.71 4.93 6.52
N ALA A 71 25.61 4.80 7.28
CA ALA A 71 24.33 5.31 6.84
C ALA A 71 23.96 6.62 7.56
N LYS A 72 23.24 7.47 6.85
CA LYS A 72 22.55 8.63 7.41
C LYS A 72 21.06 8.53 7.13
N SER A 73 20.25 9.05 8.05
CA SER A 73 18.81 9.09 7.86
C SER A 73 18.13 10.33 8.41
N ALA A 74 16.91 10.54 7.96
CA ALA A 74 15.95 11.45 8.58
C ALA A 74 14.55 10.85 8.47
N PHE A 75 13.74 11.03 9.52
CA PHE A 75 12.34 10.62 9.50
C PHE A 75 11.43 11.85 9.48
N ILE A 76 10.52 11.89 8.52
CA ILE A 76 9.56 12.96 8.34
C ILE A 76 8.17 12.35 8.38
N LYS A 77 7.28 12.95 9.17
CA LYS A 77 5.87 12.59 9.26
C LYS A 77 4.99 13.82 9.17
N VAL A 78 3.94 13.73 8.36
CA VAL A 78 2.90 14.74 8.23
C VAL A 78 1.58 14.11 8.66
N TYR A 79 1.02 14.58 9.77
CA TYR A 79 -0.30 14.17 10.22
C TYR A 79 -1.37 14.91 9.43
N ALA A 80 -2.11 14.16 8.63
CA ALA A 80 -3.20 14.67 7.80
C ALA A 80 -4.03 13.51 7.24
N GLY A 81 -5.28 13.80 6.89
CA GLY A 81 -6.18 12.86 6.25
C GLY A 81 -6.88 13.47 5.03
N SER A 82 -7.24 12.61 4.09
CA SER A 82 -7.97 12.94 2.86
C SER A 82 -9.14 11.96 2.66
N GLU A 83 -9.67 11.80 1.46
CA GLU A 83 -10.64 10.73 1.18
C GLU A 83 -10.00 9.33 1.16
N SER A 84 -8.69 9.23 0.92
CA SER A 84 -7.93 7.98 0.78
C SER A 84 -6.96 7.75 1.95
N ILE A 85 -6.28 8.81 2.41
CA ILE A 85 -5.29 8.76 3.49
C ILE A 85 -6.00 8.95 4.84
N VAL A 86 -5.73 8.07 5.80
CA VAL A 86 -6.40 8.02 7.10
C VAL A 86 -5.79 9.02 8.08
N ASN A 87 -4.56 8.81 8.55
CA ASN A 87 -3.97 9.63 9.61
C ASN A 87 -2.68 10.37 9.22
N TYR A 88 -1.85 9.80 8.34
CA TYR A 88 -0.56 10.40 8.01
C TYR A 88 0.01 9.97 6.67
N ILE A 89 1.00 10.75 6.25
CA ILE A 89 2.02 10.33 5.28
C ILE A 89 3.40 10.51 5.91
N SER A 90 4.35 9.67 5.54
CA SER A 90 5.70 9.72 6.10
C SER A 90 6.76 9.33 5.10
N ALA A 91 7.98 9.77 5.34
CA ALA A 91 9.15 9.36 4.59
C ALA A 91 10.31 9.07 5.55
N ILE A 92 11.01 7.95 5.30
CA ILE A 92 12.34 7.70 5.83
C ILE A 92 13.32 8.01 4.70
N LEU A 93 14.11 9.06 4.87
CA LEU A 93 15.21 9.38 3.96
C LEU A 93 16.44 8.61 4.39
N LEU A 94 17.12 7.97 3.45
CA LEU A 94 18.27 7.11 3.65
C LEU A 94 19.41 7.55 2.73
N ASP A 95 20.62 7.59 3.24
CA ASP A 95 21.84 7.80 2.48
C ASP A 95 22.91 6.81 2.96
N TYR A 96 23.21 5.83 2.11
CA TYR A 96 24.25 4.81 2.32
C TYR A 96 25.19 4.76 1.10
N GLY A 97 25.54 5.92 0.56
CA GLY A 97 26.27 6.07 -0.71
C GLY A 97 25.34 6.24 -1.91
N GLU A 98 24.14 5.67 -1.81
CA GLU A 98 22.98 6.04 -2.63
C GLU A 98 21.86 6.58 -1.76
N LYS A 99 21.10 7.52 -2.32
CA LYS A 99 19.99 8.19 -1.62
C LYS A 99 18.66 7.54 -1.95
N PHE A 100 17.97 7.06 -0.92
CA PHE A 100 16.67 6.42 -1.03
C PHE A 100 15.64 7.10 -0.12
N ALA A 101 14.37 7.03 -0.49
CA ALA A 101 13.27 7.46 0.35
C ALA A 101 12.22 6.36 0.44
N ILE A 102 11.96 5.83 1.64
CA ILE A 102 10.82 4.94 1.87
C ILE A 102 9.64 5.83 2.22
N VAL A 103 8.70 5.97 1.30
CA VAL A 103 7.53 6.85 1.42
C VAL A 103 6.31 6.00 1.75
N VAL A 104 5.70 6.23 2.89
CA VAL A 104 4.56 5.44 3.39
C VAL A 104 3.32 6.31 3.50
N PHE A 105 2.25 5.87 2.84
CA PHE A 105 0.91 6.44 2.94
C PHE A 105 0.05 5.59 3.87
N ASP A 106 -0.55 6.21 4.89
CA ASP A 106 -1.53 5.54 5.75
C ASP A 106 -2.87 5.43 5.00
N SER A 107 -2.95 4.47 4.09
CA SER A 107 -4.06 4.24 3.15
C SER A 107 -4.25 2.76 2.91
N ASN A 108 -5.27 2.36 2.16
CA ASN A 108 -5.43 0.97 1.72
C ASN A 108 -4.33 0.59 0.71
N ASN A 109 -4.42 1.11 -0.52
CA ASN A 109 -3.38 0.93 -1.55
C ASN A 109 -2.93 2.29 -2.10
N VAL A 110 -1.89 2.30 -2.92
CA VAL A 110 -1.45 3.47 -3.70
C VAL A 110 -1.76 3.28 -5.17
N ASP A 111 -2.34 4.31 -5.79
CA ASP A 111 -2.56 4.35 -7.23
C ASP A 111 -1.22 4.36 -7.99
N LEU A 112 -1.16 3.64 -9.12
CA LEU A 112 0.06 3.50 -9.91
C LEU A 112 0.55 4.84 -10.50
N SER A 113 -0.37 5.70 -10.95
CA SER A 113 -0.01 7.01 -11.51
C SER A 113 0.50 7.94 -10.42
N PHE A 114 -0.12 7.89 -9.24
CA PHE A 114 0.33 8.64 -8.07
C PHE A 114 1.69 8.15 -7.56
N ARG A 115 1.93 6.83 -7.49
CA ARG A 115 3.25 6.28 -7.20
C ARG A 115 4.33 6.86 -8.12
N ARG A 116 4.09 6.84 -9.44
CA ARG A 116 5.05 7.36 -10.42
C ARG A 116 5.34 8.84 -10.21
N LYS A 117 4.32 9.62 -9.84
CA LYS A 117 4.47 11.03 -9.47
C LYS A 117 5.35 11.17 -8.23
N VAL A 118 5.10 10.41 -7.16
CA VAL A 118 5.93 10.41 -5.94
C VAL A 118 7.38 10.07 -6.28
N GLU A 119 7.63 8.99 -7.05
CA GLU A 119 8.97 8.60 -7.50
C GLU A 119 9.68 9.74 -8.26
N GLN A 120 8.98 10.43 -9.15
CA GLN A 120 9.51 11.56 -9.91
C GLN A 120 9.84 12.76 -9.02
N GLU A 121 8.96 13.13 -8.10
CA GLU A 121 9.21 14.28 -7.22
C GLU A 121 10.35 14.03 -6.24
N PHE A 122 10.45 12.82 -5.69
CA PHE A 122 11.58 12.43 -4.84
C PHE A 122 12.89 12.36 -5.64
N ALA A 123 12.86 11.90 -6.89
CA ALA A 123 14.03 11.93 -7.76
C ALA A 123 14.54 13.36 -8.00
N ARG A 124 13.64 14.34 -8.13
CA ARG A 124 14.02 15.77 -8.28
C ARG A 124 14.74 16.34 -7.07
N ILE A 125 14.48 15.80 -5.88
CA ILE A 125 15.19 16.19 -4.64
C ILE A 125 16.35 15.23 -4.33
N GLY A 126 16.72 14.36 -5.27
CA GLY A 126 17.91 13.52 -5.21
C GLY A 126 17.73 12.17 -4.52
N PHE A 127 16.50 11.67 -4.37
CA PHE A 127 16.20 10.39 -3.72
C PHE A 127 15.49 9.41 -4.66
N LYS A 128 15.90 8.15 -4.64
CA LYS A 128 15.14 7.03 -5.24
C LYS A 128 14.03 6.62 -4.28
N ALA A 129 12.77 6.83 -4.65
CA ALA A 129 11.66 6.50 -3.76
C ALA A 129 11.22 5.03 -3.89
N VAL A 130 10.92 4.41 -2.75
CA VAL A 130 10.13 3.19 -2.60
C VAL A 130 8.83 3.59 -1.92
N VAL A 131 7.72 3.48 -2.65
CA VAL A 131 6.40 3.93 -2.17
C VAL A 131 5.65 2.75 -1.61
N CYS A 132 5.08 2.89 -0.41
CA CYS A 132 4.34 1.85 0.28
C CYS A 132 3.00 2.38 0.80
N SER A 133 2.03 1.49 0.94
CA SER A 133 0.83 1.71 1.74
C SER A 133 0.94 0.97 3.07
N THR A 134 0.15 1.36 4.07
CA THR A 134 0.01 0.62 5.33
C THR A 134 -1.06 -0.48 5.28
N ASP A 135 -1.77 -0.60 4.16
CA ASP A 135 -2.92 -1.50 4.00
C ASP A 135 -4.04 -1.21 5.03
N ASN A 136 -4.34 0.07 5.21
CA ASN A 136 -5.35 0.54 6.15
C ASN A 136 -6.75 0.51 5.52
N HIS A 137 -7.59 -0.41 6.00
CA HIS A 137 -8.97 -0.57 5.55
C HIS A 137 -10.01 0.33 6.24
N SER A 138 -9.61 1.32 7.04
CA SER A 138 -10.56 2.19 7.77
C SER A 138 -11.48 3.01 6.84
N LYS A 139 -11.12 3.17 5.57
CA LYS A 139 -11.90 3.89 4.54
C LYS A 139 -12.43 2.98 3.43
N THR A 140 -12.54 1.69 3.71
CA THR A 140 -13.13 0.69 2.82
C THR A 140 -14.65 0.62 2.99
N GLY A 141 -15.39 0.40 1.91
CA GLY A 141 -16.84 0.22 1.89
C GLY A 141 -17.67 1.50 2.10
N VAL A 142 -17.05 2.68 2.03
CA VAL A 142 -17.71 3.96 2.38
C VAL A 142 -18.69 4.43 1.29
N LYS A 143 -18.52 4.00 0.03
CA LYS A 143 -19.43 4.37 -1.09
C LYS A 143 -19.96 3.14 -1.80
N LEU A 144 -21.26 3.14 -2.10
CA LEU A 144 -22.04 2.05 -2.72
C LEU A 144 -21.54 1.57 -4.12
N ARG A 145 -20.51 2.22 -4.70
CA ARG A 145 -19.95 1.91 -6.02
C ARG A 145 -18.42 1.89 -6.06
N GLU A 146 -17.75 2.22 -4.97
CA GLU A 146 -16.29 2.22 -4.86
C GLU A 146 -15.93 1.44 -3.60
N ALA A 147 -15.29 0.27 -3.77
CA ALA A 147 -14.87 -0.55 -2.64
C ALA A 147 -13.95 0.24 -1.70
N TYR A 148 -13.03 1.04 -2.25
CA TYR A 148 -12.27 2.06 -1.52
C TYR A 148 -11.60 3.00 -2.54
N LYS A 149 -10.93 4.04 -2.03
CA LYS A 149 -10.17 5.00 -2.82
C LYS A 149 -8.68 4.91 -2.46
N PRO A 150 -7.78 4.51 -3.38
CA PRO A 150 -6.35 4.42 -3.08
C PRO A 150 -5.74 5.82 -2.89
N ALA A 151 -4.59 5.90 -2.23
CA ALA A 151 -3.79 7.12 -2.19
C ALA A 151 -3.47 7.60 -3.62
N GLY A 152 -3.71 8.88 -3.87
CA GLY A 152 -3.67 9.46 -5.21
C GLY A 152 -5.04 9.59 -5.89
N GLY A 153 -6.10 9.09 -5.26
CA GLY A 153 -7.45 9.21 -5.82
C GLY A 153 -8.06 10.61 -5.69
N CYS A 154 -7.51 11.51 -4.86
CA CYS A 154 -8.04 12.87 -4.70
C CYS A 154 -6.96 13.94 -4.71
N GLU A 155 -7.31 15.16 -5.12
CA GLU A 155 -6.39 16.32 -5.20
C GLU A 155 -5.67 16.59 -3.89
N LYS A 156 -6.36 16.41 -2.75
CA LYS A 156 -5.78 16.59 -1.42
C LYS A 156 -4.57 15.67 -1.18
N ASP A 157 -4.51 14.49 -1.80
CA ASP A 157 -3.35 13.59 -1.68
C ASP A 157 -2.09 14.19 -2.30
N TYR A 158 -2.25 14.94 -3.39
CA TYR A 158 -1.16 15.66 -4.06
C TYR A 158 -0.69 16.85 -3.23
N GLU A 159 -1.61 17.60 -2.61
CA GLU A 159 -1.26 18.67 -1.68
C GLU A 159 -0.46 18.14 -0.48
N LEU A 160 -0.86 16.98 0.06
CA LEU A 160 -0.13 16.33 1.14
C LEU A 160 1.26 15.86 0.69
N LEU A 161 1.38 15.29 -0.51
CA LEU A 161 2.68 14.95 -1.09
C LEU A 161 3.61 16.17 -1.15
N GLU A 162 3.13 17.32 -1.62
CA GLU A 162 3.93 18.56 -1.66
C GLU A 162 4.36 19.00 -0.26
N ALA A 163 3.46 18.95 0.73
CA ALA A 163 3.79 19.26 2.12
C ALA A 163 4.85 18.32 2.72
N LEU A 164 4.83 17.03 2.34
CA LEU A 164 5.86 16.07 2.73
C LEU A 164 7.20 16.39 2.04
N LEU A 165 7.17 16.67 0.74
CA LEU A 165 8.37 17.01 -0.04
C LEU A 165 9.06 18.26 0.50
N GLU A 166 8.32 19.30 0.85
CA GLU A 166 8.87 20.52 1.44
C GLU A 166 9.64 20.21 2.72
N LYS A 167 9.06 19.41 3.62
CA LYS A 167 9.75 18.97 4.85
C LYS A 167 10.96 18.09 4.56
N CYS A 168 10.86 17.20 3.58
CA CYS A 168 11.97 16.34 3.17
C CYS A 168 13.14 17.13 2.58
N ARG A 169 12.88 18.22 1.83
CA ARG A 169 13.93 19.10 1.29
C ARG A 169 14.73 19.80 2.39
N LEU A 170 14.06 20.14 3.49
CA LEU A 170 14.66 20.82 4.64
C LEU A 170 15.28 19.85 5.66
N ALA A 171 15.02 18.55 5.52
CA ALA A 171 15.48 17.55 6.47
C ALA A 171 17.00 17.39 6.41
N LYS A 172 17.62 17.41 7.60
CA LYS A 172 19.05 17.12 7.74
C LYS A 172 19.23 15.63 8.01
N LEU A 173 20.02 14.96 7.18
CA LEU A 173 20.40 13.57 7.39
C LEU A 173 21.48 13.48 8.48
N GLU A 174 21.23 12.63 9.47
CA GLU A 174 22.15 12.40 10.59
C GLU A 174 22.68 10.98 10.54
N LYS A 175 23.93 10.77 11.00
CA LYS A 175 24.50 9.41 11.10
C LYS A 175 23.60 8.55 11.99
N CYS A 176 23.31 7.34 11.56
CA CYS A 176 22.43 6.45 12.29
C CYS A 176 22.83 4.98 12.11
N ASP A 177 22.53 4.17 13.12
CA ASP A 177 22.61 2.72 13.05
C ASP A 177 21.21 2.15 12.84
N PHE A 178 21.08 1.16 11.94
CA PHE A 178 19.84 0.44 11.73
C PHE A 178 19.85 -0.87 12.51
N MET A 179 18.91 -1.01 13.44
CA MET A 179 18.77 -2.19 14.28
C MET A 179 17.46 -2.91 14.02
N TYR A 180 17.51 -4.24 14.09
CA TYR A 180 16.34 -5.10 14.06
C TYR A 180 16.01 -5.59 15.48
N SER A 181 14.72 -5.57 15.84
CA SER A 181 14.21 -6.21 17.05
C SER A 181 12.86 -6.86 16.77
N GLU A 182 12.61 -8.00 17.38
CA GLU A 182 11.36 -8.75 17.26
C GLU A 182 10.68 -8.82 18.62
N ASN A 183 9.38 -8.49 18.66
CA ASN A 183 8.58 -8.66 19.85
C ASN A 183 7.31 -9.43 19.49
N ARG A 184 7.01 -10.49 20.23
CA ARG A 184 5.76 -11.24 20.05
C ARG A 184 4.62 -10.46 20.66
N VAL A 185 3.70 -10.01 19.83
CA VAL A 185 2.47 -9.35 20.26
C VAL A 185 1.31 -10.33 20.17
N LYS A 186 0.54 -10.47 21.25
CA LYS A 186 -0.69 -11.25 21.24
C LYS A 186 -1.87 -10.33 20.95
N VAL A 187 -2.40 -10.41 19.74
CA VAL A 187 -3.62 -9.70 19.33
C VAL A 187 -4.81 -10.66 19.31
N LYS A 188 -5.98 -10.16 19.73
CA LYS A 188 -7.24 -10.89 19.60
C LYS A 188 -7.86 -10.50 18.25
N VAL A 189 -7.78 -11.39 17.28
CA VAL A 189 -8.43 -11.22 15.98
C VAL A 189 -9.83 -11.84 16.00
N LEU A 190 -10.73 -11.32 15.16
CA LEU A 190 -12.08 -11.86 14.98
C LEU A 190 -12.11 -13.24 14.29
N GLY A 191 -10.99 -13.68 13.70
CA GLY A 191 -10.87 -14.98 13.05
C GLY A 191 -11.76 -15.11 11.81
N ASP A 192 -12.37 -16.28 11.63
CA ASP A 192 -13.20 -16.62 10.47
C ASP A 192 -14.49 -15.79 10.33
N VAL A 193 -14.86 -15.03 11.36
CA VAL A 193 -16.05 -14.15 11.32
C VAL A 193 -15.88 -13.09 10.24
N LEU A 194 -14.67 -12.56 10.02
CA LEU A 194 -14.39 -11.60 8.94
C LEU A 194 -14.61 -12.22 7.56
N LYS A 195 -14.13 -13.45 7.33
CA LYS A 195 -14.38 -14.19 6.07
C LYS A 195 -15.87 -14.41 5.82
N ILE A 196 -16.67 -14.61 6.88
CA ILE A 196 -18.12 -14.71 6.77
C ILE A 196 -18.70 -13.36 6.35
N PHE A 197 -18.26 -12.25 6.97
CA PHE A 197 -18.72 -10.91 6.61
C PHE A 197 -18.33 -10.48 5.18
N GLU A 198 -17.12 -10.79 4.72
CA GLU A 198 -16.68 -10.52 3.33
C GLU A 198 -17.52 -11.29 2.31
N ASN A 199 -17.69 -12.61 2.53
CA ASN A 199 -18.55 -13.45 1.70
C ASN A 199 -20.02 -13.02 1.73
N VAL A 200 -20.50 -12.53 2.88
CA VAL A 200 -21.85 -11.99 3.02
C VAL A 200 -21.95 -10.65 2.30
N SER A 201 -20.96 -9.77 2.38
CA SER A 201 -20.96 -8.47 1.70
C SER A 201 -21.06 -8.61 0.17
N GLU A 202 -20.23 -9.46 -0.45
CA GLU A 202 -20.28 -9.73 -1.90
C GLU A 202 -21.64 -10.28 -2.35
N LYS A 203 -22.23 -11.18 -1.55
CA LYS A 203 -23.56 -11.73 -1.83
C LYS A 203 -24.67 -10.72 -1.53
N SER A 204 -24.50 -9.87 -0.53
CA SER A 204 -25.47 -8.87 -0.09
C SER A 204 -25.73 -7.84 -1.18
N ASP A 205 -24.71 -7.48 -1.95
CA ASP A 205 -24.85 -6.57 -3.08
C ASP A 205 -25.82 -7.12 -4.15
N ARG A 206 -25.78 -8.43 -4.40
CA ARG A 206 -26.74 -9.12 -5.27
C ARG A 206 -28.13 -9.17 -4.64
N TYR A 207 -28.23 -9.48 -3.35
CA TYR A 207 -29.52 -9.55 -2.64
C TYR A 207 -30.20 -8.19 -2.51
N ILE A 208 -29.45 -7.12 -2.27
CA ILE A 208 -29.94 -5.73 -2.22
C ILE A 208 -30.50 -5.32 -3.58
N ARG A 209 -29.81 -5.66 -4.68
CA ARG A 209 -30.32 -5.39 -6.04
C ARG A 209 -31.61 -6.17 -6.34
N ILE A 210 -31.66 -7.45 -5.97
CA ILE A 210 -32.88 -8.26 -6.12
C ILE A 210 -34.02 -7.69 -5.27
N PHE A 211 -33.73 -7.31 -4.03
CA PHE A 211 -34.72 -6.71 -3.12
C PHE A 211 -35.27 -5.38 -3.67
N LEU A 212 -34.41 -4.49 -4.15
CA LEU A 212 -34.83 -3.24 -4.78
C LEU A 212 -35.63 -3.49 -6.07
N LEU A 213 -35.24 -4.47 -6.88
CA LEU A 213 -35.99 -4.88 -8.07
C LEU A 213 -37.39 -5.39 -7.67
N LEU A 214 -37.51 -6.19 -6.61
CA LEU A 214 -38.80 -6.68 -6.10
C LEU A 214 -39.67 -5.55 -5.53
N ILE A 215 -39.09 -4.53 -4.89
CA ILE A 215 -39.82 -3.33 -4.47
C ILE A 215 -40.36 -2.58 -5.68
N ILE A 216 -39.51 -2.33 -6.69
CA ILE A 216 -39.92 -1.66 -7.93
C ILE A 216 -41.03 -2.45 -8.62
N LEU A 217 -40.88 -3.77 -8.76
CA LEU A 217 -41.90 -4.63 -9.35
C LEU A 217 -43.23 -4.54 -8.59
N ASN A 218 -43.18 -4.57 -7.25
CA ASN A 218 -44.38 -4.42 -6.41
C ASN A 218 -45.08 -3.07 -6.60
N PHE A 219 -44.35 -2.00 -6.88
CA PHE A 219 -44.94 -0.69 -7.22
C PHE A 219 -45.69 -0.70 -8.56
N PHE A 220 -45.32 -1.57 -9.50
CA PHE A 220 -45.98 -1.70 -10.81
C PHE A 220 -47.11 -2.74 -10.86
N ILE A 221 -47.18 -3.68 -9.90
CA ILE A 221 -48.29 -4.66 -9.78
C ILE A 221 -49.68 -3.98 -9.74
N PRO A 222 -49.89 -2.86 -9.02
CA PRO A 222 -51.16 -2.14 -9.04
C PRO A 222 -51.52 -1.53 -10.39
N LEU A 223 -50.54 -1.11 -11.20
CA LEU A 223 -50.79 -0.53 -12.53
C LEU A 223 -51.28 -1.56 -13.56
N VAL A 224 -50.88 -2.83 -13.40
CA VAL A 224 -51.34 -3.93 -14.27
C VAL A 224 -52.78 -4.37 -13.92
N LYS A 225 -53.29 -4.04 -12.72
CA LYS A 225 -54.69 -4.31 -12.32
C LYS A 225 -55.69 -3.23 -12.77
N ILE A 226 -55.24 -2.17 -13.45
CA ILE A 226 -56.07 -1.04 -13.92
C ILE A 226 -56.35 -1.12 -15.44
N ILE A 227 -55.90 -2.19 -16.12
CA ILE A 227 -56.27 -2.57 -17.50
C ILE A 227 -57.14 -3.82 -17.42
#